data_AF-A0A9D3ZII4-F1
#
_entry.id   AF-A0A9D3ZII4-F1
#
_cell.length_a   1.000
_cell.length_b   1.000
_cell.length_c   1.000
_cell.angle_alpha   90.00
_cell.angle_beta   90.00
_cell.angle_gamma   90.00
#
_symmetry.space_group_name_H-M   'P 1'
#
loop_
_entity.id
_entity.type
_entity.pdbx_description
1 polymer ?
#
loop_
_entity_poly.entity_id
_entity_poly.type
_entity_poly.pdbx_seq_one_letter_code
_entity_poly.pdbx_strand_id
1 'polypeptide(L)'
;MGGDLPSKPMSLYATIWDGSDWATNGGKYRVNYIYAPYVVEFSDLVLYDCAVGPIEFSSKRCDSIQSWEQLTTIIIPSKISKMDSFRRKHMTYSYCYDQTKYKVAPPECVINPREAERLKKFDSVTFGGGRRHHGKRHHHMQASWSKADSI
;
A
#
# COMPACT_ATOMS: atom_id res chain seq x y z
N MET A 1 12.66 -6.40 16.70
CA MET A 1 11.56 -7.30 16.29
C MET A 1 11.57 -7.33 14.78
N GLY A 2 12.07 -8.41 14.18
CA GLY A 2 12.07 -8.58 12.71
C GLY A 2 10.64 -8.87 12.24
N GLY A 3 10.27 -8.34 11.07
CA GLY A 3 8.92 -8.53 10.53
C GLY A 3 8.62 -10.00 10.23
N ASP A 4 7.35 -10.38 10.43
CA ASP A 4 6.87 -11.72 10.06
C ASP A 4 6.86 -11.86 8.54
N LEU A 5 7.66 -12.78 8.01
CA LEU A 5 7.61 -13.15 6.59
C LEU A 5 6.55 -14.24 6.37
N PRO A 6 5.78 -14.19 5.26
CA PRO A 6 4.81 -15.24 4.95
C PRO A 6 5.48 -16.62 4.83
N SER A 7 5.08 -17.57 5.69
CA SER A 7 5.66 -18.92 5.76
C SER A 7 4.63 -20.05 5.57
N LYS A 8 3.36 -19.71 5.42
CA LYS A 8 2.26 -20.66 5.22
C LYS A 8 2.00 -20.87 3.72
N PRO A 9 1.56 -22.06 3.28
CA PRO A 9 1.09 -22.28 1.92
C PRO A 9 0.03 -21.24 1.53
N MET A 10 0.08 -20.79 0.28
CA MET A 10 -0.82 -19.78 -0.28
C MET A 10 -1.57 -20.32 -1.49
N SER A 11 -2.71 -19.71 -1.82
CA SER A 11 -3.47 -19.98 -3.04
C SER A 11 -3.54 -18.71 -3.89
N LEU A 12 -3.60 -18.87 -5.21
CA LEU A 12 -3.74 -17.77 -6.15
C LEU A 12 -5.22 -17.47 -6.38
N TYR A 13 -5.57 -16.18 -6.38
CA TYR A 13 -6.93 -15.68 -6.65
C TYR A 13 -6.87 -14.56 -7.67
N ALA A 14 -7.81 -14.54 -8.62
CA ALA A 14 -8.04 -13.44 -9.55
C ALA A 14 -9.52 -13.04 -9.47
N THR A 15 -9.80 -11.78 -9.16
CA THR A 15 -11.17 -11.28 -8.95
C THR A 15 -11.33 -9.89 -9.54
N ILE A 16 -12.53 -9.60 -10.06
CA ILE A 16 -13.02 -8.25 -10.35
C ILE A 16 -14.14 -7.95 -9.35
N TRP A 17 -14.06 -6.81 -8.66
CA TRP A 17 -15.01 -6.45 -7.62
C TRP A 17 -15.12 -4.93 -7.44
N ASP A 18 -16.18 -4.47 -6.78
CA ASP A 18 -16.43 -3.05 -6.54
C ASP A 18 -15.65 -2.53 -5.31
N GLY A 19 -14.57 -1.79 -5.56
CA GLY A 19 -13.77 -1.12 -4.54
C GLY A 19 -14.09 0.38 -4.36
N SER A 20 -15.32 0.81 -4.65
CA SER A 20 -15.71 2.24 -4.69
C SER A 20 -15.35 3.08 -3.47
N ASP A 21 -15.24 2.47 -2.30
CA ASP A 21 -14.94 3.20 -1.06
C ASP A 21 -13.47 3.66 -0.97
N TRP A 22 -12.58 3.14 -1.82
CA TRP A 22 -11.14 3.44 -1.72
C TRP A 22 -10.37 3.47 -3.05
N ALA A 23 -10.80 2.72 -4.07
CA ALA A 23 -9.98 2.40 -5.24
C ALA A 23 -9.60 3.63 -6.10
N THR A 24 -10.53 4.56 -6.34
CA THR A 24 -10.28 5.70 -7.22
C THR A 24 -10.25 7.01 -6.44
N ASN A 25 -9.06 7.61 -6.36
CA ASN A 25 -8.80 8.86 -5.66
C ASN A 25 -9.28 8.83 -4.19
N GLY A 26 -8.97 7.73 -3.48
CA GLY A 26 -9.36 7.51 -2.09
C GLY A 26 -10.87 7.35 -1.89
N GLY A 27 -11.60 6.86 -2.90
CA GLY A 27 -13.05 6.66 -2.87
C GLY A 27 -13.88 7.87 -3.31
N LYS A 28 -13.23 8.95 -3.77
CA LYS A 28 -13.92 10.15 -4.29
C LYS A 28 -14.78 9.83 -5.51
N TYR A 29 -14.30 8.96 -6.39
CA TYR A 29 -15.01 8.55 -7.59
C TYR A 29 -15.44 7.10 -7.45
N ARG A 30 -16.75 6.87 -7.37
CA ARG A 30 -17.35 5.53 -7.24
C ARG A 30 -17.64 4.94 -8.62
N VAL A 31 -17.83 3.63 -8.67
CA VAL A 31 -18.24 2.93 -9.89
C VAL A 31 -19.58 3.49 -10.41
N ASN A 32 -19.70 3.65 -11.72
CA ASN A 32 -20.96 4.04 -12.35
C ASN A 32 -21.50 2.88 -13.18
N TYR A 33 -22.43 2.11 -12.61
CA TYR A 33 -22.96 0.91 -13.25
C TYR A 33 -23.68 1.12 -14.58
N ILE A 34 -23.94 2.36 -15.01
CA ILE A 34 -24.42 2.66 -16.37
C ILE A 34 -23.40 2.22 -17.43
N TYR A 35 -22.10 2.22 -17.11
CA TYR A 35 -21.05 1.77 -18.02
C TYR A 35 -20.77 0.26 -17.96
N ALA A 36 -21.61 -0.51 -17.26
CA ALA A 36 -21.49 -1.96 -17.24
C ALA A 36 -21.75 -2.58 -18.64
N PRO A 37 -21.19 -3.75 -18.95
CA PRO A 37 -20.38 -4.62 -18.08
C PRO A 37 -18.91 -4.17 -17.94
N TYR A 38 -18.36 -4.40 -16.75
CA TYR A 38 -16.93 -4.28 -16.49
C TYR A 38 -16.29 -5.65 -16.68
N VAL A 39 -15.46 -5.79 -17.72
CA VAL A 39 -14.88 -7.08 -18.13
C VAL A 39 -13.37 -7.04 -17.98
N VAL A 40 -12.81 -8.12 -17.44
CA VAL A 40 -11.36 -8.37 -17.40
C VAL A 40 -11.11 -9.72 -18.04
N GLU A 41 -10.15 -9.76 -18.97
CA GLU A 41 -9.70 -10.97 -19.64
C GLU A 41 -8.30 -11.34 -19.15
N PHE A 42 -8.09 -12.63 -18.85
CA PHE A 42 -6.80 -13.17 -18.43
C PHE A 42 -6.40 -14.28 -19.41
N SER A 43 -5.15 -14.25 -19.89
CA SER A 43 -4.56 -15.27 -20.76
C SER A 43 -3.17 -15.66 -20.25
N ASP A 44 -2.60 -16.72 -20.85
CA ASP A 44 -1.20 -17.11 -20.66
C ASP A 44 -0.80 -17.34 -19.20
N LEU A 45 -1.64 -18.03 -18.43
CA LEU A 45 -1.34 -18.36 -17.03
C LEU A 45 -0.13 -19.30 -16.96
N VAL A 46 0.97 -18.79 -16.41
CA VAL A 46 2.19 -19.56 -16.15
C VAL A 46 2.37 -19.72 -14.64
N LEU A 47 2.39 -20.97 -14.17
CA LEU A 47 2.63 -21.32 -12.76
C LEU A 47 3.91 -22.15 -12.64
N TYR A 48 4.92 -21.55 -12.01
CA TYR A 48 6.13 -22.24 -11.55
C TYR A 48 6.10 -22.24 -10.02
N ASP A 49 5.46 -23.24 -9.44
CA ASP A 49 5.31 -23.35 -7.99
C ASP A 49 5.77 -24.71 -7.45
N CYS A 50 5.74 -24.83 -6.13
CA CYS A 50 5.74 -26.12 -5.48
C CYS A 50 4.38 -26.34 -4.82
N ALA A 51 3.57 -27.19 -5.44
CA ALA A 51 2.25 -27.55 -4.93
C ALA A 51 2.35 -28.32 -3.60
N VAL A 52 1.55 -27.91 -2.61
CA VAL A 52 1.43 -28.57 -1.31
C VAL A 52 0.03 -29.20 -1.23
N GLY A 53 -0.04 -30.49 -0.90
CA GLY A 53 -1.31 -31.20 -0.78
C GLY A 53 -2.10 -30.78 0.48
N PRO A 54 -3.43 -31.00 0.53
CA PRO A 54 -4.28 -30.58 1.65
C PRO A 54 -3.95 -31.27 2.99
N ILE A 55 -3.27 -32.43 2.93
CA ILE A 55 -3.03 -33.34 4.06
C ILE A 55 -1.55 -33.29 4.49
N GLU A 56 -0.65 -32.86 3.59
CA GLU A 56 0.79 -32.81 3.82
C GLU A 56 1.23 -31.35 4.09
N PHE A 57 1.10 -30.89 5.33
CA PHE A 57 1.70 -29.61 5.76
C PHE A 57 3.24 -29.65 5.81
N SER A 58 3.86 -30.79 5.49
CA SER A 58 5.31 -30.92 5.49
C SER A 58 5.90 -30.43 4.15
N SER A 59 6.57 -29.28 4.21
CA SER A 59 7.30 -28.60 3.14
C SER A 59 8.43 -29.40 2.48
N LYS A 60 8.67 -30.66 2.88
CA LYS A 60 9.83 -31.47 2.44
C LYS A 60 9.89 -31.68 0.91
N ARG A 61 8.77 -31.50 0.20
CA ARG A 61 8.71 -31.58 -1.28
C ARG A 61 9.14 -30.30 -1.99
N CYS A 62 9.13 -29.16 -1.30
CA CYS A 62 9.50 -27.86 -1.86
C CYS A 62 10.97 -27.48 -1.59
N ASP A 63 11.65 -28.26 -0.76
CA ASP A 63 13.10 -28.15 -0.54
C ASP A 63 13.90 -28.59 -1.77
N SER A 64 13.32 -29.42 -2.65
CA SER A 64 13.98 -30.01 -3.82
C SER A 64 13.84 -29.21 -5.11
N ILE A 65 13.45 -27.93 -5.06
CA ILE A 65 13.57 -27.07 -6.24
C ILE A 65 15.07 -26.87 -6.48
N GLN A 66 15.66 -27.73 -7.30
CA GLN A 66 17.04 -27.73 -7.77
C GLN A 66 17.32 -26.54 -8.73
N SER A 67 16.62 -25.43 -8.52
CA SER A 67 16.59 -24.21 -9.33
C SER A 67 16.53 -22.94 -8.44
N TRP A 68 16.62 -23.03 -7.11
CA TRP A 68 16.90 -21.84 -6.29
C TRP A 68 18.25 -21.19 -6.66
N GLU A 69 19.19 -21.95 -7.25
CA GLU A 69 20.43 -21.40 -7.81
C GLU A 69 20.20 -20.49 -9.05
N GLN A 70 19.03 -20.56 -9.70
CA GLN A 70 18.62 -19.65 -10.78
C GLN A 70 17.74 -18.49 -10.29
N LEU A 71 17.10 -18.64 -9.13
CA LEU A 71 16.53 -17.51 -8.39
C LEU A 71 17.65 -16.80 -7.67
N THR A 72 18.49 -16.08 -8.43
CA THR A 72 19.56 -15.24 -7.88
C THR A 72 18.98 -14.43 -6.72
N THR A 73 19.36 -14.81 -5.49
CA THR A 73 19.09 -14.09 -4.23
C THR A 73 19.59 -12.65 -4.30
N ILE A 74 20.34 -12.34 -5.36
CA ILE A 74 20.91 -11.06 -5.70
C ILE A 74 20.27 -10.57 -7.01
N ILE A 75 19.46 -9.52 -6.91
CA ILE A 75 19.02 -8.76 -8.07
C ILE A 75 20.26 -8.13 -8.72
N ILE A 76 20.51 -8.43 -10.00
CA ILE A 76 21.64 -7.86 -10.76
C ILE A 76 21.55 -6.31 -10.75
N PRO A 77 22.66 -5.55 -10.64
CA PRO A 77 22.65 -4.09 -10.56
C PRO A 77 21.84 -3.39 -11.68
N SER A 78 21.81 -3.97 -12.88
CA SER A 78 21.01 -3.46 -14.00
C SER A 78 19.50 -3.53 -13.74
N LYS A 79 19.01 -4.58 -13.08
CA LYS A 79 17.60 -4.72 -12.68
C LYS A 79 17.26 -3.74 -11.55
N ILE A 80 18.16 -3.55 -10.57
CA ILE A 80 18.00 -2.53 -9.52
C ILE A 80 17.89 -1.13 -10.14
N SER A 81 18.80 -0.80 -11.06
CA SER A 81 18.79 0.51 -11.74
C SER A 81 17.49 0.77 -12.51
N LYS A 82 16.92 -0.27 -13.15
CA LYS A 82 15.62 -0.19 -13.83
C LYS A 82 14.48 0.02 -12.83
N MET A 83 14.45 -0.73 -11.72
CA MET A 83 13.48 -0.55 -10.65
C MET A 83 13.55 0.88 -10.08
N ASP A 84 14.74 1.39 -9.79
CA ASP A 84 14.95 2.74 -9.26
C ASP A 84 14.51 3.83 -10.26
N SER A 85 14.79 3.63 -11.56
CA SER A 85 14.31 4.53 -12.62
C SER A 85 12.78 4.56 -12.68
N PHE A 86 12.14 3.40 -12.60
CA PHE A 86 10.68 3.29 -12.62
C PHE A 86 10.06 3.94 -11.38
N ARG A 87 10.55 3.62 -10.18
CA ARG A 87 10.10 4.22 -8.92
C ARG A 87 10.19 5.74 -8.93
N ARG A 88 11.30 6.29 -9.42
CA ARG A 88 11.51 7.75 -9.52
C ARG A 88 10.46 8.44 -10.39
N LYS A 89 9.96 7.78 -11.44
CA LYS A 89 9.02 8.39 -12.40
C LYS A 89 7.56 8.10 -12.07
N HIS A 90 7.24 6.89 -11.59
CA HIS A 90 5.87 6.39 -11.55
C HIS A 90 5.34 6.06 -10.15
N MET A 91 6.20 6.01 -9.12
CA MET A 91 5.72 5.74 -7.77
C MET A 91 5.07 6.99 -7.16
N THR A 92 3.77 6.90 -6.91
CA THR A 92 2.94 7.98 -6.32
C THR A 92 2.70 7.79 -4.82
N TYR A 93 2.81 6.56 -4.31
CA TYR A 93 2.62 6.23 -2.90
C TYR A 93 3.62 5.18 -2.41
N SER A 94 4.04 5.29 -1.15
CA SER A 94 4.85 4.29 -0.45
C SER A 94 4.65 4.41 1.06
N TYR A 95 4.24 3.32 1.70
CA TYR A 95 3.94 3.28 3.13
C TYR A 95 5.18 3.61 4.00
N CYS A 96 6.38 3.31 3.53
CA CYS A 96 7.63 3.59 4.25
C CYS A 96 7.87 5.08 4.53
N TYR A 97 7.28 5.97 3.71
CA TYR A 97 7.43 7.41 3.85
C TYR A 97 6.15 8.09 4.36
N ASP A 98 5.04 7.35 4.49
CA ASP A 98 3.75 7.89 4.91
C ASP A 98 3.77 8.25 6.39
N GLN A 99 3.92 9.54 6.65
CA GLN A 99 3.99 10.10 8.00
C GLN A 99 2.61 10.30 8.63
N THR A 100 1.54 10.25 7.82
CA THR A 100 0.17 10.30 8.34
C THR A 100 -0.23 8.99 8.98
N LYS A 101 0.22 7.87 8.39
CA LYS A 101 -0.06 6.53 8.88
C LYS A 101 0.99 6.03 9.89
N TYR A 102 2.27 6.27 9.61
CA TYR A 102 3.38 5.79 10.44
C TYR A 102 4.24 6.96 10.91
N LYS A 103 4.18 7.29 12.21
CA LYS A 103 5.01 8.34 12.81
C LYS A 103 6.51 8.04 12.72
N VAL A 104 6.85 6.75 12.76
CA VAL A 104 8.20 6.21 12.57
C VAL A 104 8.10 5.14 11.50
N ALA A 105 9.01 5.17 10.54
CA ALA A 105 9.04 4.19 9.46
C ALA A 105 9.12 2.76 10.03
N PRO A 106 8.33 1.80 9.49
CA PRO A 106 8.44 0.40 9.86
C PRO A 106 9.88 -0.13 9.74
N PRO A 107 10.30 -1.09 10.59
CA PRO A 107 11.70 -1.52 10.69
C PRO A 107 12.26 -2.18 9.42
N GLU A 108 11.40 -2.69 8.55
CA GLU A 108 11.76 -3.26 7.25
C GLU A 108 12.10 -2.21 6.19
N CYS A 109 11.77 -0.94 6.43
CA CYS A 109 11.93 0.12 5.45
C CYS A 109 13.37 0.63 5.38
N VAL A 110 13.93 0.69 4.17
CA VAL A 110 15.18 1.37 3.86
C VAL A 110 14.86 2.74 3.26
N ILE A 111 15.11 3.80 4.02
CA ILE A 111 14.75 5.17 3.63
C ILE A 111 15.76 5.74 2.64
N ASN A 112 15.30 6.09 1.43
CA ASN A 112 16.07 6.84 0.45
C ASN A 112 15.70 8.34 0.53
N PRO A 113 16.63 9.23 0.92
CA PRO A 113 16.34 10.66 1.09
C PRO A 113 15.84 11.36 -0.19
N ARG A 114 16.35 10.96 -1.37
CA ARG A 114 15.93 11.56 -2.65
C ARG A 114 14.50 11.16 -3.01
N GLU A 115 14.13 9.92 -2.68
CA GLU A 115 12.78 9.42 -2.90
C GLU A 115 11.79 10.07 -1.93
N ALA A 116 12.17 10.21 -0.66
CA ALA A 116 11.40 10.92 0.36
C ALA A 116 11.09 12.36 -0.06
N GLU A 117 12.11 13.11 -0.49
CA GLU A 117 11.94 14.50 -0.90
C GLU A 117 11.03 14.63 -2.14
N ARG A 118 11.17 13.73 -3.12
CA ARG A 118 10.32 13.70 -4.30
C ARG A 118 8.86 13.44 -3.93
N LEU A 119 8.60 12.42 -3.09
CA LEU A 119 7.26 12.08 -2.64
C LEU A 119 6.65 13.22 -1.83
N LYS A 120 7.42 13.85 -0.95
CA LYS A 120 7.00 15.03 -0.18
C LYS A 120 6.64 16.23 -1.04
N LYS A 121 7.38 16.46 -2.13
CA LYS A 121 7.03 17.51 -3.10
C LYS A 121 5.74 17.20 -3.87
N PHE A 122 5.49 15.92 -4.14
CA PHE A 122 4.28 15.46 -4.82
C PHE A 122 3.04 15.54 -3.92
N ASP A 123 3.16 15.02 -2.70
CA ASP A 123 2.10 15.03 -1.69
C ASP A 123 2.69 15.33 -0.30
N SER A 124 2.69 16.62 0.03
CA SER A 124 3.19 17.11 1.32
C SER A 124 2.31 16.75 2.51
N VAL A 125 1.05 16.36 2.27
CA VAL A 125 0.13 15.98 3.36
C VAL A 125 0.50 14.58 3.84
N THR A 126 0.61 13.63 2.93
CA THR A 126 0.92 12.22 3.24
C THR A 126 2.37 12.04 3.70
N PHE A 127 3.33 12.71 3.06
CA PHE A 127 4.76 12.46 3.26
C PHE A 127 5.50 13.53 4.11
N GLY A 128 4.77 14.36 4.86
CA GLY A 128 5.38 15.16 5.94
C GLY A 128 5.98 16.52 5.55
N GLY A 129 5.29 17.28 4.70
CA GLY A 129 5.62 18.67 4.35
C GLY A 129 4.59 19.71 4.80
N GLY A 130 3.43 19.29 5.32
CA GLY A 130 2.43 20.20 5.86
C GLY A 130 2.96 20.94 7.08
N ARG A 131 3.23 22.25 6.93
CA ARG A 131 3.25 23.16 8.07
C ARG A 131 1.95 22.93 8.83
N ARG A 132 2.04 22.54 10.10
CA ARG A 132 0.89 22.58 11.01
C ARG A 132 0.45 24.05 11.06
N HIS A 133 -0.50 24.44 10.23
CA HIS A 133 -1.24 25.66 10.48
C HIS A 133 -2.01 25.38 11.78
N HIS A 134 -1.40 25.76 12.89
CA HIS A 134 -2.12 26.04 14.12
C HIS A 134 -3.13 27.13 13.76
N GLY A 135 -4.32 26.72 13.32
CA GLY A 135 -5.46 27.60 13.28
C GLY A 135 -5.63 28.11 14.71
N LYS A 136 -5.37 29.40 14.92
CA LYS A 136 -5.73 30.07 16.16
C LYS A 136 -7.23 29.84 16.34
N ARG A 137 -7.60 28.97 17.28
CA ARG A 137 -8.97 28.89 17.77
C ARG A 137 -9.26 30.25 18.39
N HIS A 138 -9.98 31.09 17.66
CA HIS A 138 -10.64 32.23 18.26
C HIS A 138 -11.71 31.66 19.20
N HIS A 139 -11.45 31.77 20.50
CA HIS A 139 -12.49 31.58 21.51
C HIS A 139 -13.56 32.65 21.28
N HIS A 140 -14.69 32.24 20.70
CA HIS A 140 -15.90 33.04 20.79
C HIS A 140 -16.44 32.84 22.21
N MET A 141 -16.18 33.80 23.08
CA MET A 141 -16.94 33.97 24.31
C MET A 141 -18.29 34.63 23.98
N GLN A 142 -19.26 34.39 24.88
CA GLN A 142 -20.60 34.95 24.99
C GLN A 142 -21.72 34.16 24.29
N ALA A 143 -22.88 33.92 24.90
CA ALA A 143 -23.36 34.31 26.22
C ALA A 143 -24.37 33.26 26.73
N SER A 144 -24.34 33.01 28.03
CA SER A 144 -25.42 32.37 28.76
C SER A 144 -26.70 33.20 28.66
N TRP A 145 -27.79 32.59 28.22
CA TRP A 145 -29.13 33.12 28.45
C TRP A 145 -29.87 32.17 29.39
N SER A 146 -30.16 32.70 30.57
CA SER A 146 -31.00 32.09 31.58
C SER A 146 -32.47 32.32 31.23
N LYS A 147 -33.23 31.21 31.20
CA LYS A 147 -34.59 30.99 31.70
C LYS A 147 -35.71 31.99 31.34
N ALA A 148 -36.79 31.46 30.76
CA ALA A 148 -38.16 31.87 31.08
C ALA A 148 -39.10 30.65 31.00
N ASP A 149 -39.75 30.39 32.13
CA ASP A 149 -40.86 29.45 32.32
C ASP A 149 -42.19 30.04 31.75
N SER A 150 -43.17 29.15 31.53
CA SER A 150 -44.64 29.37 31.42
C SER A 150 -45.16 29.93 30.08
N ILE A 151 -46.22 29.36 29.45
CA ILE A 151 -47.47 28.78 29.96
C ILE A 151 -47.76 27.42 29.32
#